data_AF-A0A939BD40-F1
#
_entry.id   AF-A0A939BD40-F1
#
_cell.length_a   1.000
_cell.length_b   1.000
_cell.length_c   1.000
_cell.angle_alpha   90.00
_cell.angle_beta   90.00
_cell.angle_gamma   90.00
#
_symmetry.space_group_name_H-M   'P 1'
#
loop_
_entity.id
_entity.type
_entity.pdbx_description
1 polymer ?
#
loop_
_entity_poly.entity_id
_entity_poly.type
_entity_poly.pdbx_seq_one_letter_code
_entity_poly.pdbx_strand_id
1 'polypeptide(L)' 'MTEKENAAVQKASLCYSINMLRLLLSMQLITEEEYNRILRHTAEHYDPQKKICLVS' A
#
# COMPACT_ATOMS: atom_id res chain seq x y z
N MET A 1 13.75 19.19 -6.98
CA MET A 1 12.68 18.32 -6.45
C MET A 1 12.71 18.41 -4.93
N THR A 2 11.75 19.11 -4.35
CA THR A 2 11.65 19.36 -2.90
C THR A 2 11.08 18.15 -2.16
N GLU A 3 11.51 17.91 -0.92
CA GLU A 3 11.09 16.75 -0.08
C GLU A 3 9.56 16.54 -0.01
N LYS A 4 8.77 17.62 -0.05
CA LYS A 4 7.29 17.55 -0.03
C LYS A 4 6.68 16.87 -1.26
N GLU A 5 7.30 17.03 -2.42
CA GLU A 5 6.83 16.45 -3.69
C GLU A 5 7.00 14.92 -3.67
N ASN A 6 8.11 14.46 -3.05
CA ASN A 6 8.41 13.05 -2.87
C ASN A 6 7.40 12.33 -1.96
N ALA A 7 6.89 13.02 -0.92
CA ALA A 7 5.87 12.46 -0.02
C ALA A 7 4.51 12.27 -0.70
N ALA A 8 4.11 13.20 -1.58
CA ALA A 8 2.86 13.08 -2.35
C ALA A 8 2.93 11.91 -3.34
N VAL A 9 4.07 11.76 -4.02
CA VAL A 9 4.31 10.63 -4.94
C VAL A 9 4.29 9.30 -4.18
N GLN A 10 4.97 9.19 -3.04
CA GLN A 10 4.97 7.96 -2.22
C GLN A 10 3.56 7.56 -1.75
N LYS A 11 2.74 8.52 -1.32
CA LYS A 11 1.35 8.27 -0.94
C LYS A 11 0.50 7.81 -2.13
N ALA A 12 0.66 8.44 -3.29
CA ALA A 12 -0.06 8.05 -4.50
C ALA A 12 0.34 6.63 -4.94
N SER A 13 1.64 6.32 -4.93
CA SER A 13 2.16 4.98 -5.24
C SER A 13 1.65 3.92 -4.27
N LEU A 14 1.60 4.21 -2.97
CA LEU A 14 1.04 3.31 -1.96
C LEU A 14 -0.45 3.04 -2.17
N CYS A 15 -1.24 4.09 -2.44
CA CYS A 15 -2.67 3.93 -2.69
C CYS A 15 -2.93 3.06 -3.94
N TYR A 16 -2.16 3.30 -5.01
CA TYR A 16 -2.24 2.52 -6.23
C TYR A 16 -1.89 1.04 -6.01
N SER A 17 -0.79 0.76 -5.29
CA SER A 17 -0.37 -0.62 -5.02
C SER A 17 -1.38 -1.39 -4.16
N ILE A 18 -1.98 -0.74 -3.15
CA ILE A 18 -3.03 -1.34 -2.31
C ILE A 18 -4.29 -1.64 -3.15
N ASN A 19 -4.72 -0.73 -4.02
CA ASN A 19 -5.87 -0.96 -4.89
C ASN A 19 -5.63 -2.15 -5.85
N MET A 20 -4.42 -2.28 -6.38
CA MET A 20 -4.05 -3.44 -7.21
C MET A 20 -4.11 -4.75 -6.42
N LEU A 21 -3.62 -4.75 -5.18
CA LEU A 21 -3.72 -5.93 -4.30
C LEU A 21 -5.17 -6.30 -3.99
N ARG A 22 -6.04 -5.32 -3.75
CA ARG A 22 -7.49 -5.53 -3.56
C ARG A 22 -8.13 -6.13 -4.82
N LEU A 23 -7.75 -5.67 -6.02
CA LEU A 23 -8.23 -6.22 -7.28
C LEU A 23 -7.81 -7.69 -7.43
N LEU A 24 -6.53 -8.01 -7.20
CA LEU A 24 -6.03 -9.39 -7.27
C LEU A 24 -6.76 -10.31 -6.29
N LEU A 25 -7.02 -9.84 -5.07
CA LEU A 25 -7.78 -10.59 -4.06
C LEU A 25 -9.23 -10.81 -4.51
N SER A 26 -9.88 -9.79 -5.07
CA SER A 26 -11.26 -9.91 -5.57
C SER A 26 -11.39 -10.91 -6.73
N MET A 27 -10.32 -11.06 -7.51
CA MET A 27 -10.22 -12.03 -8.60
C MET A 27 -9.76 -13.42 -8.13
N GLN A 28 -9.55 -13.61 -6.82
CA GLN A 28 -9.03 -14.85 -6.23
C GLN A 28 -7.68 -15.30 -6.82
N LEU A 29 -6.89 -14.36 -7.34
CA LEU A 29 -5.54 -14.63 -7.86
C LEU A 29 -4.49 -14.69 -6.74
N ILE A 30 -4.82 -14.13 -5.58
CA ILE A 30 -4.07 -14.21 -4.33
C ILE A 30 -5.01 -14.57 -3.20
N THR A 31 -4.46 -15.17 -2.16
CA THR A 31 -5.16 -15.45 -0.90
C THR A 31 -5.17 -14.22 0.02
N GLU A 32 -6.07 -14.23 0.99
CA GLU A 32 -6.11 -13.20 2.03
C GLU A 32 -4.82 -13.18 2.88
N GLU A 33 -4.20 -14.34 3.08
CA GLU A 33 -2.92 -14.45 3.80
C GLU A 33 -1.77 -13.79 3.01
N GLU A 34 -1.69 -14.03 1.71
CA GLU A 34 -0.73 -13.37 0.82
C GLU A 34 -0.97 -11.87 0.75
N TYR A 35 -2.22 -11.43 0.61
CA TYR A 35 -2.60 -10.02 0.67
C TYR A 35 -2.09 -9.36 1.95
N ASN A 36 -2.37 -9.94 3.12
CA ASN A 36 -1.98 -9.40 4.41
C ASN A 36 -0.46 -9.35 4.59
N ARG A 37 0.26 -10.36 4.10
CA ARG A 37 1.72 -10.40 4.14
C ARG A 37 2.34 -9.29 3.27
N ILE A 38 1.86 -9.12 2.04
CA ILE A 38 2.35 -8.07 1.13
C ILE A 38 1.99 -6.68 1.68
N LEU A 39 0.78 -6.50 2.21
CA LEU A 39 0.32 -5.23 2.75
C LEU A 39 1.21 -4.76 3.91
N ARG A 40 1.60 -5.68 4.82
CA ARG A 40 2.52 -5.38 5.92
C ARG A 40 3.87 -4.88 5.41
N HIS A 41 4.48 -5.59 4.46
CA HIS A 41 5.75 -5.19 3.88
C HIS A 41 5.67 -3.84 3.13
N THR A 42 4.54 -3.58 2.47
CA THR A 42 4.32 -2.32 1.74
C THR A 42 4.13 -1.15 2.72
N ALA A 43 3.40 -1.36 3.82
CA ALA A 43 3.22 -0.36 4.87
C ALA A 43 4.55 -0.03 5.57
N GLU A 44 5.38 -1.04 5.86
CA GLU A 44 6.73 -0.83 6.45
C GLU A 44 7.64 0.00 5.55
N HIS A 45 7.55 -0.16 4.22
CA HIS A 45 8.39 0.53 3.26
C HIS A 45 7.98 2.00 3.03
N TYR A 46 6.67 2.26 2.88
CA TYR A 46 6.16 3.58 2.51
C TYR A 46 5.66 4.42 3.68
N ASP A 47 5.39 3.81 4.83
CA ASP A 47 4.92 4.49 6.03
C ASP A 47 5.53 3.89 7.31
N PRO A 48 6.85 4.04 7.51
CA PRO A 48 7.56 3.54 8.69
C PRO A 48 7.03 4.13 10.01
N GLN A 49 6.26 5.23 9.97
CA GLN A 49 5.62 5.83 11.13
C GLN A 49 4.17 5.36 11.36
N LYS A 50 3.64 4.46 10.52
CA LYS A 50 2.25 3.96 10.58
C LYS A 50 1.20 5.09 10.65
N LYS A 51 1.46 6.24 10.02
CA LYS A 51 0.56 7.40 10.02
C LYS A 51 -0.55 7.32 8.98
N ILE A 52 -0.44 6.41 8.02
CA ILE A 52 -1.41 6.17 6.96
C ILE A 52 -2.37 5.11 7.48
N CYS A 53 -3.54 5.62 7.91
CA CYS A 53 -4.72 4.82 8.11
C CYS A 53 -4.97 4.03 6.81
N LEU A 54 -4.84 2.71 6.87
CA LEU A 54 -5.35 1.81 5.83
C LEU A 54 -6.86 2.02 5.82
N VAL A 55 -7.31 3.01 5.03
CA VAL A 55 -8.70 3.44 5.03
C VAL A 55 -9.58 2.24 4.71
N SER A 56 -10.50 2.05 5.65
CA SER A 56 -11.57 1.07 5.77
C SER A 56 -12.24 0.73 4.44
#